data_AF-A0AAV1GJ63-F1
#
_entry.id   AF-A0AAV1GJ63-F1
#
_cell.length_a   1.000
_cell.length_b   1.000
_cell.length_c   1.000
_cell.angle_alpha   90.00
_cell.angle_beta   90.00
_cell.angle_gamma   90.00
#
_symmetry.space_group_name_H-M   'P 1'
#
loop_
_entity.id
_entity.type
_entity.pdbx_description
1 polymer ?
#
loop_
_entity_poly.entity_id
_entity_poly.type
_entity_poly.pdbx_seq_one_letter_code
_entity_poly.pdbx_strand_id
1 'polypeptide(L)'
;MAADVDKTPPGDESNISARSGQQKSGSGSWISKALWTLVIVGAVPVVAFGIKYYQDTQLIKRHEDSVRTLGAEGLFLFSSLDTNHDLYLSPEEFKPIAEKLTGISPPADYEEEVIHDPNGETLTLGAKMQPLLLDSMTKSKDGFLGVSHSSLSGLRSWRSPAVPSSSFSASQFRVFLPPKNKVEVGDTWWMIPSELNIFTGYLPNNRYHPPTPKGKEVLIHSLLSMFHPRPFVKSRFAPQGAVACIRASSDFYYDIVFRIHAEFQLNDVPDFPFWFTPGQFTGNVILSKDASHVRHFHLYVPNDRSLNVDMEWLYGASESSNMEVDIGYLPQLELQSTGPSTPSVIMDEEGNIIDRRDGSSEPIQFVFEEIHWTSEISRQEAARRLDVTLYPFKKVSYLPFSEAFERAEAEKKLVHSILLWGALDDQSC
;
A
#
# COMPACT_ATOMS: atom_id res chain seq x y z
N MET A 1 -14.24 19.75 69.86
CA MET A 1 -12.80 20.02 70.05
C MET A 1 -12.45 21.11 69.04
N ALA A 2 -12.75 22.38 69.31
CA ALA A 2 -11.92 23.37 70.02
C ALA A 2 -10.53 23.50 69.36
N ALA A 3 -10.05 24.62 68.83
CA ALA A 3 -10.49 26.03 68.78
C ALA A 3 -9.84 26.66 67.52
N ASP A 4 -10.54 27.49 66.72
CA ASP A 4 -10.62 28.97 66.78
C ASP A 4 -9.24 29.66 66.83
N VAL A 5 -8.72 30.20 65.71
CA VAL A 5 -8.94 31.56 65.14
C VAL A 5 -8.26 32.65 66.00
N ASP A 6 -7.25 33.35 65.46
CA ASP A 6 -7.37 34.73 64.94
C ASP A 6 -6.02 35.43 64.61
N LYS A 7 -6.07 36.24 63.54
CA LYS A 7 -5.47 37.58 63.29
C LYS A 7 -3.96 37.90 63.43
N THR A 8 -3.43 38.35 62.29
CA THR A 8 -2.38 39.38 62.01
C THR A 8 -2.68 40.77 62.63
N PRO A 9 -1.83 41.86 62.56
CA PRO A 9 -0.49 42.09 61.95
C PRO A 9 0.45 42.99 62.86
N PRO A 10 1.21 44.02 62.39
CA PRO A 10 2.57 44.03 61.83
C PRO A 10 3.60 44.94 62.59
N GLY A 11 4.84 45.03 62.09
CA GLY A 11 5.88 46.03 62.48
C GLY A 11 7.17 45.36 62.98
N ASP A 12 8.38 45.86 62.79
CA ASP A 12 8.84 47.15 62.27
C ASP A 12 10.36 47.07 61.99
N GLU A 13 10.87 48.00 61.18
CA GLU A 13 12.27 48.15 60.80
C GLU A 13 13.21 48.52 61.97
N SER A 14 14.49 48.12 61.91
CA SER A 14 15.68 48.91 62.32
C SER A 14 16.94 48.03 62.27
N ASN A 15 17.87 48.26 61.33
CA ASN A 15 18.97 49.23 61.32
C ASN A 15 20.28 48.79 62.02
N ILE A 16 21.31 48.64 61.17
CA ILE A 16 22.62 49.33 61.24
C ILE A 16 23.76 48.74 62.11
N SER A 17 24.72 48.19 61.36
CA SER A 17 26.19 48.42 61.42
C SER A 17 27.12 47.58 62.31
N ALA A 18 28.01 46.89 61.57
CA ALA A 18 29.47 46.98 61.61
C ALA A 18 30.23 46.71 62.92
N ARG A 19 31.05 45.65 62.90
CA ARG A 19 32.51 45.85 62.92
C ARG A 19 33.30 44.63 62.44
N SER A 20 34.34 44.97 61.70
CA SER A 20 35.38 44.15 61.09
C SER A 20 36.21 43.31 62.08
N GLY A 21 36.59 42.11 61.65
CA GLY A 21 37.73 41.36 62.18
C GLY A 21 38.38 40.54 61.06
N GLN A 22 39.61 40.90 60.71
CA GLN A 22 40.45 40.30 59.67
C GLN A 22 40.75 38.81 59.95
N GLN A 23 40.90 37.97 58.91
CA GLN A 23 42.20 37.43 58.49
C GLN A 23 42.13 36.25 57.49
N LYS A 24 43.06 36.34 56.52
CA LYS A 24 43.81 35.29 55.80
C LYS A 24 43.20 34.64 54.55
N SER A 25 43.71 35.13 53.42
CA SER A 25 43.71 34.47 52.11
C SER A 25 44.44 33.12 52.16
N GLY A 26 43.71 32.04 51.93
CA GLY A 26 44.26 30.74 51.56
C GLY A 26 44.31 30.61 50.04
N SER A 27 45.43 31.00 49.43
CA SER A 27 45.76 30.68 48.03
C SER A 27 46.04 29.17 47.92
N GLY A 28 45.01 28.38 47.69
CA GLY A 28 45.13 26.91 47.61
C GLY A 28 43.98 26.18 46.91
N SER A 29 43.06 26.87 46.24
CA SER A 29 41.83 26.25 45.70
C SER A 29 41.70 26.25 44.17
N TRP A 30 42.49 27.02 43.43
CA TRP A 30 42.29 27.10 41.97
C TRP A 30 42.98 25.95 41.23
N ILE A 31 44.18 25.56 41.66
CA ILE A 31 44.92 24.42 41.08
C ILE A 31 44.20 23.10 41.36
N SER A 32 43.62 22.93 42.55
CA SER A 32 42.85 21.70 42.87
C SER A 32 41.54 21.62 42.09
N LYS A 33 40.85 22.74 41.86
CA LYS A 33 39.65 22.79 41.00
C LYS A 33 39.98 22.53 39.54
N ALA A 34 41.05 23.14 39.01
CA ALA A 34 41.52 22.93 37.64
C ALA A 34 42.00 21.49 37.39
N LEU A 35 42.64 20.87 38.38
CA LEU A 35 43.06 19.47 38.32
C LEU A 35 41.84 18.52 38.34
N TRP A 36 40.82 18.82 39.16
CA TRP A 36 39.57 18.05 39.20
C TRP A 36 38.77 18.17 37.90
N THR A 37 38.69 19.35 37.27
CA THR A 37 38.07 19.47 35.94
C THR A 37 38.86 18.72 34.87
N LEU A 38 40.20 18.75 34.89
CA LEU A 38 41.02 17.94 33.97
C LEU A 38 40.80 16.43 34.15
N VAL A 39 40.68 15.98 35.41
CA VAL A 39 40.39 14.58 35.72
C VAL A 39 38.99 14.18 35.24
N ILE A 40 37.96 15.02 35.43
CA ILE A 40 36.61 14.74 34.94
C ILE A 40 36.56 14.75 33.40
N VAL A 41 37.21 15.74 32.76
CA VAL A 41 37.27 15.86 31.29
C VAL A 41 38.06 14.71 30.67
N GLY A 42 39.06 14.15 31.37
CA GLY A 42 39.77 12.95 30.94
C GLY A 42 39.04 11.63 31.25
N ALA A 43 38.39 11.54 32.40
CA ALA A 43 37.73 10.31 32.85
C ALA A 43 36.40 10.03 32.14
N VAL A 44 35.60 11.07 31.83
CA VAL A 44 34.31 10.88 31.16
C VAL A 44 34.45 10.24 29.77
N PRO A 45 35.38 10.66 28.89
CA PRO A 45 35.61 9.98 27.62
C PRO A 45 36.09 8.54 27.77
N VAL A 46 36.93 8.25 28.77
CA VAL A 46 37.44 6.90 29.04
C VAL A 46 36.33 5.98 29.52
N VAL A 47 35.46 6.47 30.41
CA VAL A 47 34.27 5.72 30.88
C VAL A 47 33.28 5.52 29.73
N ALA A 48 33.01 6.56 28.92
CA ALA A 48 32.16 6.45 27.74
C ALA A 48 32.71 5.45 26.71
N PHE A 49 34.02 5.43 26.49
CA PHE A 49 34.68 4.45 25.63
C PHE A 49 34.59 3.04 26.20
N GLY A 50 34.76 2.87 27.51
CA GLY A 50 34.59 1.58 28.19
C GLY A 50 33.15 1.06 28.11
N ILE A 51 32.15 1.93 28.28
CA ILE A 51 30.72 1.57 28.14
C ILE A 51 30.42 1.18 26.70
N LYS A 52 30.89 1.97 25.72
CA LYS A 52 30.70 1.66 24.30
C LYS A 52 31.35 0.33 23.92
N TYR A 53 32.60 0.11 24.32
CA TYR A 53 33.31 -1.14 24.05
C TYR A 53 32.61 -2.35 24.67
N TYR A 54 32.07 -2.20 25.88
CA TYR A 54 31.28 -3.24 26.52
C TYR A 54 29.98 -3.52 25.75
N GLN A 55 29.26 -2.47 25.33
CA GLN A 55 28.04 -2.59 24.52
C GLN A 55 28.30 -3.26 23.17
N ASP A 56 29.36 -2.85 22.46
CA ASP A 56 29.77 -3.42 21.18
C ASP A 56 30.15 -4.90 21.32
N THR A 57 30.88 -5.26 22.38
CA THR A 57 31.24 -6.66 22.66
C THR A 57 30.00 -7.51 22.95
N GLN A 58 29.01 -6.95 23.67
CA GLN A 58 27.73 -7.63 23.94
C GLN A 58 26.91 -7.81 22.66
N LEU A 59 26.85 -6.80 21.79
CA LEU A 59 26.14 -6.88 20.52
C LEU A 59 26.74 -7.93 19.59
N ILE A 60 28.07 -7.98 19.46
CA ILE A 60 28.76 -8.98 18.64
C ILE A 60 28.46 -10.40 19.15
N LYS A 61 28.57 -10.61 20.46
CA LYS A 61 28.27 -11.91 21.07
C LYS A 61 26.82 -12.34 20.85
N ARG A 62 25.88 -11.40 20.99
CA ARG A 62 24.45 -11.65 20.72
C ARG A 62 24.18 -11.94 19.25
N HIS A 63 24.86 -11.25 18.34
CA HIS A 63 24.76 -11.50 16.92
C HIS A 63 25.25 -12.92 16.58
N GLU A 64 26.39 -13.34 17.11
CA GLU A 64 26.91 -14.70 16.94
C GLU A 64 25.95 -15.77 17.51
N ASP A 65 25.42 -15.54 18.71
CA ASP A 65 24.43 -16.44 19.32
C ASP A 65 23.13 -16.47 18.51
N SER A 66 22.68 -15.34 17.96
CA SER A 66 21.46 -15.24 17.15
C SER A 66 21.61 -15.94 15.79
N VAL A 67 22.75 -15.78 15.10
CA VAL A 67 23.07 -16.56 13.88
C VAL A 67 23.07 -18.06 14.19
N ARG A 68 23.65 -18.46 15.33
CA ARG A 68 23.75 -19.86 15.74
C ARG A 68 22.41 -20.49 16.08
N THR A 69 21.51 -19.74 16.72
CA THR A 69 20.21 -20.25 17.17
C THR A 69 19.12 -20.14 16.12
N LEU A 70 19.06 -19.03 15.39
CA LEU A 70 17.99 -18.73 14.43
C LEU A 70 18.35 -19.08 12.98
N GLY A 71 19.64 -19.25 12.67
CA GLY A 71 20.12 -19.33 11.29
C GLY A 71 20.04 -17.98 10.57
N ALA A 72 20.53 -17.93 9.32
CA ALA A 72 20.56 -16.69 8.54
C ALA A 72 19.14 -16.14 8.24
N GLU A 73 18.19 -17.03 7.94
CA GLU A 73 16.80 -16.65 7.65
C GLU A 73 16.06 -16.20 8.91
N GLY A 74 16.25 -16.89 10.04
CA GLY A 74 15.63 -16.50 11.30
C GLY A 74 16.21 -15.19 11.87
N LEU A 75 17.50 -14.92 11.65
CA LEU A 75 18.11 -13.64 12.00
C LEU A 75 17.57 -12.49 11.13
N PHE A 76 17.37 -12.73 9.83
CA PHE A 76 16.78 -11.74 8.93
C PHE A 76 15.35 -11.38 9.34
N LEU A 77 14.54 -12.39 9.71
CA LEU A 77 13.20 -12.15 10.24
C LEU A 77 13.25 -11.35 11.55
N PHE A 78 14.12 -11.76 12.49
CA PHE A 78 14.28 -11.07 13.77
C PHE A 78 14.66 -9.60 13.58
N SER A 79 15.64 -9.33 12.71
CA SER A 79 16.09 -7.96 12.43
C SER A 79 15.07 -7.11 11.68
N SER A 80 14.12 -7.73 10.97
CA SER A 80 13.01 -7.00 10.33
C SER A 80 11.99 -6.43 11.34
N LEU A 81 12.03 -6.92 12.58
CA LEU A 81 11.09 -6.56 13.66
C LEU A 81 11.77 -5.71 14.73
N ASP A 82 13.06 -5.95 14.97
CA ASP A 82 13.92 -5.19 15.89
C ASP A 82 14.24 -3.80 15.30
N THR A 83 13.38 -2.84 15.62
CA THR A 83 13.40 -1.49 15.06
C THR A 83 14.52 -0.65 15.67
N ASN A 84 14.89 -0.94 16.91
CA ASN A 84 15.94 -0.23 17.63
C ASN A 84 17.34 -0.88 17.50
N HIS A 85 17.41 -2.05 16.86
CA HIS A 85 18.61 -2.83 16.55
C HIS A 85 19.40 -3.28 17.80
N ASP A 86 18.70 -3.53 18.91
CA ASP A 86 19.30 -3.96 20.17
C ASP A 86 19.44 -5.49 20.31
N LEU A 87 19.01 -6.23 19.27
CA LEU A 87 18.90 -7.68 19.19
C LEU A 87 17.92 -8.27 20.22
N TYR A 88 16.91 -7.50 20.59
CA TYR A 88 15.77 -7.88 21.41
C TYR A 88 14.46 -7.50 20.70
N LEU A 89 13.36 -8.19 21.01
CA LEU A 89 12.03 -7.77 20.56
C LEU A 89 11.26 -7.30 21.77
N SER A 90 11.07 -5.98 21.87
CA SER A 90 10.15 -5.40 22.84
C SER A 90 8.71 -5.87 22.59
N PRO A 91 7.82 -5.84 23.59
CA PRO A 91 6.40 -6.09 23.39
C PRO A 91 5.78 -5.24 22.28
N GLU A 92 6.28 -4.01 22.10
CA GLU A 92 5.87 -3.08 21.06
C GLU A 92 6.31 -3.54 19.66
N GLU A 93 7.56 -4.01 19.51
CA GLU A 93 8.09 -4.56 18.26
C GLU A 93 7.48 -5.92 17.91
N PHE A 94 7.10 -6.70 18.93
CA PHE A 94 6.44 -7.99 18.76
C PHE A 94 4.93 -7.87 18.51
N LYS A 95 4.33 -6.71 18.80
CA LYS A 95 2.88 -6.45 18.66
C LYS A 95 2.31 -6.83 17.28
N PRO A 96 2.93 -6.49 16.14
CA PRO A 96 2.39 -6.84 14.82
C PRO A 96 2.32 -8.35 14.58
N ILE A 97 3.21 -9.12 15.20
CA ILE A 97 3.21 -10.58 15.14
C ILE A 97 2.17 -11.15 16.10
N ALA A 98 2.10 -10.63 17.33
CA ALA A 98 1.13 -11.06 18.32
C ALA A 98 -0.31 -10.86 17.81
N GLU A 99 -0.62 -9.72 17.20
CA GLU A 99 -1.92 -9.43 16.59
C GLU A 99 -2.25 -10.41 15.44
N LYS A 100 -1.25 -10.77 14.62
CA LYS A 100 -1.42 -11.74 13.53
C LYS A 100 -1.52 -13.20 14.01
N LEU A 101 -0.81 -13.59 15.07
CA LEU A 101 -0.82 -14.96 15.61
C LEU A 101 -2.04 -15.25 16.49
N THR A 102 -2.55 -14.24 17.20
CA THR A 102 -3.72 -14.39 18.07
C THR A 102 -5.04 -14.20 17.32
N GLY A 103 -4.99 -13.71 16.06
CA GLY A 103 -6.18 -13.39 15.28
C GLY A 103 -6.99 -12.22 15.83
N ILE A 104 -6.47 -11.52 16.85
CA ILE A 104 -7.08 -10.34 17.44
C ILE A 104 -6.52 -9.15 16.67
N SER A 105 -7.07 -8.91 15.49
CA SER A 105 -7.02 -7.57 14.91
C SER A 105 -7.76 -6.65 15.90
N PRO A 106 -7.26 -5.44 16.23
CA PRO A 106 -8.16 -4.43 16.78
C PRO A 106 -9.36 -4.34 15.84
N PRO A 107 -10.60 -4.14 16.36
CA PRO A 107 -11.73 -3.88 15.49
C PRO A 107 -11.32 -2.71 14.62
N ALA A 108 -11.10 -3.04 13.37
CA ALA A 108 -10.82 -2.05 12.37
C ALA A 108 -12.09 -1.20 12.35
N ASP A 109 -11.96 0.12 12.55
CA ASP A 109 -13.07 1.10 12.52
C ASP A 109 -13.71 1.13 11.12
N TYR A 110 -14.24 0.00 10.68
CA TYR A 110 -14.81 -0.26 9.36
C TYR A 110 -16.13 -1.00 9.55
N GLU A 111 -16.99 -0.50 10.44
CA GLU A 111 -18.41 -0.49 10.12
C GLU A 111 -18.66 0.70 9.19
N GLU A 112 -18.14 0.63 7.95
CA GLU A 112 -18.74 1.42 6.88
C GLU A 112 -20.00 0.66 6.48
N GLU A 113 -21.12 0.98 7.14
CA GLU A 113 -22.44 0.70 6.60
C GLU A 113 -22.45 1.18 5.14
N VAL A 114 -22.88 0.32 4.23
CA VAL A 114 -23.15 0.73 2.85
C VAL A 114 -24.28 1.74 2.93
N ILE A 115 -23.93 3.03 3.01
CA ILE A 115 -24.89 4.14 2.94
C ILE A 115 -25.41 4.14 1.51
N HIS A 116 -26.40 3.29 1.27
CA HIS A 116 -27.19 3.32 0.06
C HIS A 116 -28.08 4.54 0.19
N ASP A 117 -27.60 5.70 -0.24
CA ASP A 117 -28.44 6.87 -0.42
C ASP A 117 -29.28 6.63 -1.68
N PRO A 118 -30.59 6.34 -1.57
CA PRO A 118 -31.44 6.12 -2.75
C PRO A 118 -31.57 7.37 -3.64
N ASN A 119 -31.24 8.55 -3.11
CA ASN A 119 -31.22 9.81 -3.84
C ASN A 119 -29.80 10.22 -4.28
N GLY A 120 -28.79 9.39 -4.00
CA GLY A 120 -27.41 9.65 -4.35
C GLY A 120 -27.16 9.59 -5.86
N GLU A 121 -26.05 10.19 -6.29
CA GLU A 121 -25.65 10.12 -7.69
C GLU A 121 -25.21 8.72 -8.09
N THR A 122 -25.49 8.37 -9.35
CA THR A 122 -25.12 7.08 -9.93
C THR A 122 -24.14 7.28 -11.08
N LEU A 123 -23.07 6.49 -11.08
CA LEU A 123 -22.06 6.41 -12.13
C LEU A 123 -22.27 5.15 -12.97
N THR A 124 -22.43 5.31 -14.27
CA THR A 124 -22.49 4.19 -15.22
C THR A 124 -21.11 3.89 -15.79
N LEU A 125 -20.70 2.63 -15.68
CA LEU A 125 -19.46 2.09 -16.21
C LEU A 125 -19.74 1.16 -17.39
N GLY A 126 -18.89 1.25 -18.40
CA GLY A 126 -18.81 0.28 -19.50
C GLY A 126 -17.55 -0.57 -19.39
N ALA A 127 -17.69 -1.88 -19.55
CA ALA A 127 -16.59 -2.82 -19.63
C ALA A 127 -16.25 -3.12 -21.10
N LYS A 128 -14.97 -3.05 -21.44
CA LYS A 128 -14.43 -3.46 -22.75
C LYS A 128 -13.33 -4.48 -22.54
N MET A 129 -13.32 -5.50 -23.39
CA MET A 129 -12.36 -6.60 -23.33
C MET A 129 -12.07 -7.12 -24.73
N GLN A 130 -10.80 -7.41 -24.99
CA GLN A 130 -10.35 -8.28 -26.06
C GLN A 130 -9.67 -9.49 -25.42
N PRO A 131 -10.00 -10.73 -25.83
CA PRO A 131 -9.44 -11.91 -25.22
C PRO A 131 -7.92 -11.99 -25.40
N LEU A 132 -7.26 -12.71 -24.50
CA LEU A 132 -5.83 -12.98 -24.58
C LEU A 132 -5.48 -13.68 -25.90
N LEU A 133 -4.39 -13.25 -26.53
CA LEU A 133 -3.90 -13.83 -27.77
C LEU A 133 -3.20 -15.15 -27.46
N LEU A 134 -3.83 -16.29 -27.76
CA LEU A 134 -3.25 -17.60 -27.46
C LEU A 134 -1.88 -17.82 -28.12
N ASP A 135 -1.66 -17.26 -29.31
CA ASP A 135 -0.39 -17.36 -30.04
C ASP A 135 0.76 -16.56 -29.39
N SER A 136 0.45 -15.70 -28.42
CA SER A 136 1.46 -15.02 -27.60
C SER A 136 2.03 -15.89 -26.49
N MET A 137 1.33 -16.97 -26.12
CA MET A 137 1.75 -17.90 -25.07
C MET A 137 2.97 -18.69 -25.51
N THR A 138 3.91 -18.95 -24.59
CA THR A 138 5.14 -19.69 -24.95
C THR A 138 4.82 -21.12 -25.32
N LYS A 139 3.86 -21.76 -24.63
CA LYS A 139 3.45 -23.15 -24.91
C LYS A 139 2.63 -23.30 -26.19
N SER A 140 2.17 -22.20 -26.79
CA SER A 140 1.46 -22.26 -28.09
C SER A 140 2.38 -22.64 -29.25
N LYS A 141 3.70 -22.40 -29.14
CA LYS A 141 4.68 -22.63 -30.22
C LYS A 141 4.74 -24.09 -30.67
N ASP A 142 4.48 -25.01 -29.76
CA ASP A 142 4.42 -26.45 -30.03
C ASP A 142 2.96 -26.93 -30.21
N GLY A 143 2.03 -26.03 -30.55
CA GLY A 143 0.60 -26.36 -30.68
C GLY A 143 -0.06 -26.79 -29.38
N PHE A 144 0.46 -26.32 -28.24
CA PHE A 144 0.05 -26.75 -26.89
C PHE A 144 0.27 -28.25 -26.61
N LEU A 145 1.27 -28.88 -27.24
CA LEU A 145 1.67 -30.25 -26.93
C LEU A 145 1.93 -30.40 -25.42
N GLY A 146 1.24 -31.35 -24.77
CA GLY A 146 1.32 -31.60 -23.32
C GLY A 146 0.28 -30.83 -22.47
N VAL A 147 -0.42 -29.85 -23.04
CA VAL A 147 -1.50 -29.15 -22.33
C VAL A 147 -2.84 -29.77 -22.71
N SER A 148 -3.59 -30.24 -21.71
CA SER A 148 -4.90 -30.84 -21.97
C SER A 148 -5.89 -29.80 -22.49
N HIS A 149 -6.80 -30.21 -23.37
CA HIS A 149 -7.80 -29.31 -23.96
C HIS A 149 -8.72 -28.68 -22.89
N SER A 150 -8.99 -29.41 -21.80
CA SER A 150 -9.77 -28.95 -20.64
C SER A 150 -9.01 -27.97 -19.76
N SER A 151 -7.67 -28.04 -19.68
CA SER A 151 -6.88 -27.09 -18.89
C SER A 151 -7.12 -25.64 -19.31
N LEU A 152 -7.27 -25.38 -20.61
CA LEU A 152 -7.48 -24.02 -21.16
C LEU A 152 -8.96 -23.70 -21.46
N SER A 153 -9.92 -24.46 -20.93
CA SER A 153 -11.34 -24.31 -21.24
C SER A 153 -11.89 -22.95 -20.82
N GLY A 154 -11.58 -22.50 -19.60
CA GLY A 154 -11.94 -21.19 -19.07
C GLY A 154 -11.33 -20.05 -19.89
N LEU A 155 -10.04 -20.13 -20.22
CA LEU A 155 -9.36 -19.13 -21.05
C LEU A 155 -9.99 -19.01 -22.46
N ARG A 156 -10.31 -20.13 -23.11
CA ARG A 156 -10.88 -20.16 -24.47
C ARG A 156 -12.35 -19.70 -24.52
N SER A 157 -13.08 -19.86 -23.43
CA SER A 157 -14.48 -19.46 -23.30
C SER A 157 -14.65 -18.00 -22.89
N TRP A 158 -13.68 -17.42 -22.18
CA TRP A 158 -13.71 -16.03 -21.74
C TRP A 158 -13.37 -15.06 -22.89
N ARG A 159 -14.41 -14.67 -23.64
CA ARG A 159 -14.28 -13.83 -24.85
C ARG A 159 -14.82 -12.41 -24.71
N SER A 160 -15.58 -12.15 -23.66
CA SER A 160 -16.24 -10.88 -23.39
C SER A 160 -16.41 -10.67 -21.88
N PRO A 161 -16.63 -9.43 -21.43
CA PRO A 161 -16.92 -9.17 -20.03
C PRO A 161 -18.20 -9.90 -19.59
N ALA A 162 -18.25 -10.36 -18.34
CA ALA A 162 -19.44 -10.96 -17.75
C ALA A 162 -20.62 -9.97 -17.68
N VAL A 163 -20.33 -8.70 -17.38
CA VAL A 163 -21.32 -7.60 -17.33
C VAL A 163 -20.80 -6.41 -18.13
N PRO A 164 -21.27 -6.21 -19.38
CA PRO A 164 -20.76 -5.15 -20.26
C PRO A 164 -21.04 -3.72 -19.76
N SER A 165 -22.08 -3.51 -18.96
CA SER A 165 -22.37 -2.23 -18.34
C SER A 165 -23.05 -2.40 -16.99
N SER A 166 -22.64 -1.59 -16.01
CA SER A 166 -23.21 -1.59 -14.66
C SER A 166 -23.24 -0.18 -14.10
N SER A 167 -24.12 0.06 -13.14
CA SER A 167 -24.27 1.34 -12.47
C SER A 167 -23.94 1.22 -10.99
N PHE A 168 -23.19 2.19 -10.46
CA PHE A 168 -22.67 2.21 -9.09
C PHE A 168 -23.02 3.53 -8.43
N SER A 169 -23.27 3.52 -7.12
CA SER A 169 -23.47 4.76 -6.37
C SER A 169 -22.14 5.52 -6.26
N ALA A 170 -22.16 6.83 -6.47
CA ALA A 170 -20.98 7.69 -6.29
C ALA A 170 -20.40 7.55 -4.88
N SER A 171 -21.25 7.38 -3.86
CA SER A 171 -20.83 7.18 -2.47
C SER A 171 -19.93 5.96 -2.26
N GLN A 172 -20.04 4.93 -3.10
CA GLN A 172 -19.20 3.74 -3.01
C GLN A 172 -17.73 4.07 -3.34
N PHE A 173 -17.47 5.06 -4.19
CA PHE A 173 -16.12 5.48 -4.58
C PHE A 173 -15.36 6.19 -3.45
N ARG A 174 -16.00 6.42 -2.30
CA ARG A 174 -15.33 6.83 -1.05
C ARG A 174 -14.14 5.95 -0.68
N VAL A 175 -14.16 4.68 -1.08
CA VAL A 175 -13.04 3.73 -0.90
C VAL A 175 -11.71 4.27 -1.46
N PHE A 176 -11.77 5.10 -2.49
CA PHE A 176 -10.61 5.73 -3.11
C PHE A 176 -10.14 7.00 -2.40
N LEU A 177 -10.87 7.53 -1.41
CA LEU A 177 -10.42 8.76 -0.74
C LEU A 177 -9.21 8.51 0.17
N PRO A 178 -8.31 9.49 0.29
CA PRO A 178 -7.17 9.41 1.20
C PRO A 178 -7.61 9.37 2.67
N PRO A 179 -6.84 8.71 3.55
CA PRO A 179 -7.04 8.84 4.98
C PRO A 179 -6.70 10.27 5.44
N LYS A 180 -7.27 10.70 6.59
CA LYS A 180 -7.17 12.08 7.10
C LYS A 180 -5.73 12.59 7.28
N ASN A 181 -4.75 11.70 7.40
CA ASN A 181 -3.33 12.02 7.56
C ASN A 181 -2.53 12.11 6.26
N LYS A 182 -3.14 11.88 5.09
CA LYS A 182 -2.47 11.82 3.79
C LYS A 182 -3.20 12.64 2.74
N VAL A 183 -3.27 13.95 2.96
CA VAL A 183 -4.08 14.86 2.16
C VAL A 183 -3.26 15.65 1.12
N GLU A 184 -1.93 15.47 1.09
CA GLU A 184 -1.05 16.22 0.20
C GLU A 184 -0.87 15.53 -1.15
N VAL A 185 -0.59 16.33 -2.19
CA VAL A 185 -0.36 15.82 -3.53
C VAL A 185 0.90 14.93 -3.55
N GLY A 186 0.69 13.72 -4.04
CA GLY A 186 1.67 12.67 -4.14
C GLY A 186 1.83 11.82 -2.88
N ASP A 187 1.00 12.02 -1.84
CA ASP A 187 0.87 11.05 -0.76
C ASP A 187 0.32 9.74 -1.29
N THR A 188 0.90 8.63 -0.84
CA THR A 188 0.45 7.26 -1.20
C THR A 188 -0.12 6.53 -0.01
N TRP A 189 -1.14 5.70 -0.20
CA TRP A 189 -1.69 4.85 0.85
C TRP A 189 -2.21 3.53 0.32
N TRP A 190 -2.24 2.54 1.22
CA TRP A 190 -2.87 1.25 0.96
C TRP A 190 -4.38 1.40 1.07
N MET A 191 -5.08 1.17 -0.03
CA MET A 191 -6.53 1.02 -0.02
C MET A 191 -6.91 -0.37 0.51
N ILE A 192 -6.19 -1.39 0.03
CA ILE A 192 -6.32 -2.79 0.43
C ILE A 192 -4.91 -3.30 0.71
N PRO A 193 -4.54 -3.57 1.96
CA PRO A 193 -3.22 -4.07 2.29
C PRO A 193 -3.04 -5.55 1.91
N SER A 194 -1.79 -5.99 1.83
CA SER A 194 -1.44 -7.40 1.68
C SER A 194 -1.76 -8.19 2.97
N GLU A 195 -2.31 -9.38 2.79
CA GLU A 195 -2.55 -10.40 3.81
C GLU A 195 -1.57 -11.57 3.70
N LEU A 196 -0.60 -11.51 2.78
CA LEU A 196 0.38 -12.57 2.65
C LEU A 196 1.15 -12.73 3.96
N ASN A 197 1.20 -13.98 4.41
CA ASN A 197 1.98 -14.34 5.58
C ASN A 197 3.46 -14.22 5.23
N ILE A 198 4.23 -13.53 6.07
CA ILE A 198 5.69 -13.42 5.93
C ILE A 198 6.40 -14.79 5.97
N PHE A 199 5.76 -15.81 6.55
CA PHE A 199 6.31 -17.17 6.66
C PHE A 199 6.07 -18.05 5.43
N THR A 200 4.92 -17.90 4.76
CA THR A 200 4.59 -18.73 3.58
C THR A 200 4.77 -17.97 2.27
N GLY A 201 4.52 -16.66 2.26
CA GLY A 201 4.67 -15.80 1.08
C GLY A 201 3.61 -15.99 -0.01
N TYR A 202 2.69 -16.96 0.12
CA TYR A 202 1.64 -17.24 -0.86
C TYR A 202 0.36 -17.83 -0.25
N LEU A 203 -0.74 -17.81 -1.02
CA LEU A 203 -2.03 -18.46 -0.72
C LEU A 203 -2.20 -19.78 -1.53
N PRO A 204 -3.04 -20.74 -1.07
CA PRO A 204 -3.21 -22.04 -1.73
C PRO A 204 -3.74 -21.97 -3.17
N ASN A 205 -3.39 -22.99 -3.97
CA ASN A 205 -3.71 -23.06 -5.40
C ASN A 205 -5.08 -23.68 -5.70
N ASN A 206 -5.60 -24.52 -4.80
CA ASN A 206 -6.88 -25.23 -4.93
C ASN A 206 -8.14 -24.37 -4.67
N ARG A 207 -8.08 -23.06 -4.92
CA ARG A 207 -9.19 -22.13 -4.65
C ARG A 207 -10.02 -21.95 -5.91
N TYR A 208 -11.27 -22.39 -5.92
CA TYR A 208 -12.17 -22.20 -7.06
C TYR A 208 -12.96 -20.90 -6.97
N HIS A 209 -13.39 -20.52 -5.77
CA HIS A 209 -14.25 -19.36 -5.56
C HIS A 209 -13.54 -18.30 -4.72
N PRO A 210 -13.72 -17.01 -5.06
CA PRO A 210 -13.16 -15.94 -4.27
C PRO A 210 -13.81 -15.91 -2.87
N PRO A 211 -13.06 -15.50 -1.83
CA PRO A 211 -13.64 -15.27 -0.52
C PRO A 211 -14.66 -14.13 -0.60
N THR A 212 -15.63 -14.12 0.32
CA THR A 212 -16.59 -13.02 0.40
C THR A 212 -15.86 -11.70 0.66
N PRO A 213 -16.02 -10.68 -0.20
CA PRO A 213 -15.32 -9.40 -0.03
C PRO A 213 -15.82 -8.66 1.21
N LYS A 214 -14.92 -7.94 1.89
CA LYS A 214 -15.23 -7.18 3.10
C LYS A 214 -14.72 -5.75 3.02
N GLY A 215 -15.45 -4.82 3.62
CA GLY A 215 -15.08 -3.40 3.68
C GLY A 215 -14.76 -2.82 2.30
N LYS A 216 -13.57 -2.24 2.16
CA LYS A 216 -13.07 -1.61 0.91
C LYS A 216 -12.97 -2.56 -0.28
N GLU A 217 -12.88 -3.87 -0.06
CA GLU A 217 -12.81 -4.86 -1.14
C GLU A 217 -14.12 -5.01 -1.89
N VAL A 218 -15.26 -4.65 -1.29
CA VAL A 218 -16.58 -4.86 -1.88
C VAL A 218 -16.70 -4.14 -3.22
N LEU A 219 -16.34 -2.85 -3.27
CA LEU A 219 -16.39 -2.10 -4.54
C LEU A 219 -15.41 -2.68 -5.57
N ILE A 220 -14.17 -2.97 -5.16
CA ILE A 220 -13.15 -3.49 -6.08
C ILE A 220 -13.57 -4.85 -6.65
N HIS A 221 -14.10 -5.74 -5.80
CA HIS A 221 -14.67 -7.01 -6.21
C HIS A 221 -15.82 -6.80 -7.21
N SER A 222 -16.76 -5.90 -6.92
CA SER A 222 -17.89 -5.62 -7.83
C SER A 222 -17.46 -5.04 -9.17
N LEU A 223 -16.45 -4.18 -9.20
CA LEU A 223 -15.86 -3.65 -10.44
C LEU A 223 -15.21 -4.78 -11.25
N LEU A 224 -14.34 -5.59 -10.64
CA LEU A 224 -13.67 -6.70 -11.32
C LEU A 224 -14.65 -7.81 -11.74
N SER A 225 -15.76 -7.97 -11.01
CA SER A 225 -16.84 -8.91 -11.35
C SER A 225 -17.52 -8.57 -12.67
N MET A 226 -17.42 -7.32 -13.15
CA MET A 226 -17.89 -6.96 -14.49
C MET A 226 -17.12 -7.70 -15.58
N PHE A 227 -15.84 -8.05 -15.34
CA PHE A 227 -15.04 -8.80 -16.30
C PHE A 227 -15.30 -10.30 -16.23
N HIS A 228 -15.28 -10.87 -15.01
CA HIS A 228 -15.44 -12.30 -14.78
C HIS A 228 -16.07 -12.54 -13.40
N PRO A 229 -16.97 -13.53 -13.22
CA PRO A 229 -17.68 -13.77 -11.96
C PRO A 229 -16.81 -14.21 -10.77
N ARG A 230 -15.54 -14.55 -11.01
CA ARG A 230 -14.61 -15.05 -9.99
C ARG A 230 -13.32 -14.21 -9.86
N PRO A 231 -13.41 -12.93 -9.49
CA PRO A 231 -12.22 -12.12 -9.23
C PRO A 231 -11.72 -12.34 -7.80
N PHE A 232 -10.42 -12.53 -7.65
CA PHE A 232 -9.73 -12.51 -6.38
C PHE A 232 -9.05 -11.16 -6.24
N VAL A 233 -9.63 -10.29 -5.40
CA VAL A 233 -9.10 -8.94 -5.11
C VAL A 233 -7.69 -8.99 -4.49
N LYS A 234 -7.32 -10.13 -3.93
CA LYS A 234 -6.02 -10.44 -3.35
C LYS A 234 -5.46 -11.67 -4.06
N SER A 235 -4.46 -11.45 -4.90
CA SER A 235 -3.70 -12.49 -5.62
C SER A 235 -3.03 -13.49 -4.68
N ARG A 236 -2.77 -14.71 -5.16
CA ARG A 236 -2.05 -15.74 -4.41
C ARG A 236 -0.60 -15.35 -4.09
N PHE A 237 0.05 -14.60 -4.97
CA PHE A 237 1.44 -14.19 -4.84
C PHE A 237 1.57 -12.66 -4.69
N ALA A 238 2.71 -12.23 -4.16
CA ALA A 238 3.07 -10.81 -4.15
C ALA A 238 3.40 -10.35 -5.59
N PRO A 239 3.14 -9.09 -5.96
CA PRO A 239 2.48 -8.04 -5.17
C PRO A 239 1.01 -8.35 -4.88
N GLN A 240 0.52 -7.95 -3.71
CA GLN A 240 -0.89 -8.13 -3.34
C GLN A 240 -1.46 -6.80 -2.83
N GLY A 241 -2.72 -6.55 -3.17
CA GLY A 241 -3.49 -5.42 -2.65
C GLY A 241 -3.60 -4.25 -3.63
N ALA A 242 -3.99 -3.10 -3.09
CA ALA A 242 -4.24 -1.89 -3.86
C ALA A 242 -3.63 -0.67 -3.18
N VAL A 243 -2.93 0.15 -3.97
CA VAL A 243 -2.31 1.40 -3.54
C VAL A 243 -2.86 2.55 -4.37
N ALA A 244 -3.13 3.68 -3.72
CA ALA A 244 -3.55 4.92 -4.34
C ALA A 244 -2.58 6.06 -4.04
N CYS A 245 -2.64 7.10 -4.87
CA CYS A 245 -1.81 8.30 -4.81
C CYS A 245 -2.64 9.51 -5.26
N ILE A 246 -2.57 10.62 -4.51
CA ILE A 246 -3.19 11.89 -4.93
C ILE A 246 -2.34 12.46 -6.05
N ARG A 247 -2.81 12.44 -7.30
CA ARG A 247 -2.10 13.07 -8.43
C ARG A 247 -2.34 14.56 -8.48
N ALA A 248 -3.58 14.99 -8.26
CA ALA A 248 -3.94 16.40 -8.24
C ALA A 248 -5.05 16.67 -7.21
N SER A 249 -5.09 17.92 -6.75
CA SER A 249 -6.06 18.41 -5.78
C SER A 249 -6.57 19.78 -6.24
N SER A 250 -7.86 20.02 -6.06
CA SER A 250 -8.50 21.34 -6.17
C SER A 250 -9.27 21.62 -4.88
N ASP A 251 -10.07 22.68 -4.83
CA ASP A 251 -10.88 22.96 -3.64
C ASP A 251 -11.93 21.87 -3.41
N PHE A 252 -12.53 21.35 -4.49
CA PHE A 252 -13.66 20.41 -4.44
C PHE A 252 -13.30 18.98 -4.85
N TYR A 253 -12.25 18.78 -5.66
CA TYR A 253 -11.95 17.48 -6.28
C TYR A 253 -10.57 16.95 -5.91
N TYR A 254 -10.46 15.63 -5.90
CA TYR A 254 -9.20 14.91 -6.02
C TYR A 254 -9.14 14.20 -7.38
N ASP A 255 -7.96 14.18 -7.99
CA ASP A 255 -7.59 13.21 -9.02
C ASP A 255 -6.66 12.18 -8.38
N ILE A 256 -7.16 10.96 -8.22
CA ILE A 256 -6.50 9.88 -7.53
C ILE A 256 -6.13 8.82 -8.57
N VAL A 257 -4.84 8.54 -8.68
CA VAL A 257 -4.35 7.41 -9.45
C VAL A 257 -4.12 6.23 -8.53
N PHE A 258 -4.37 5.02 -9.01
CA PHE A 258 -4.26 3.83 -8.20
C PHE A 258 -3.81 2.63 -9.02
N ARG A 259 -3.32 1.63 -8.30
CA ARG A 259 -2.86 0.35 -8.82
C ARG A 259 -3.41 -0.78 -7.98
N ILE A 260 -3.91 -1.83 -8.63
CA ILE A 260 -4.55 -2.98 -7.99
C ILE A 260 -3.93 -4.26 -8.53
N HIS A 261 -3.55 -5.16 -7.64
CA HIS A 261 -3.14 -6.53 -7.96
C HIS A 261 -4.26 -7.49 -7.59
N ALA A 262 -4.81 -8.12 -8.62
CA ALA A 262 -5.91 -9.06 -8.52
C ALA A 262 -5.72 -10.15 -9.57
N GLU A 263 -6.30 -11.31 -9.33
CA GLU A 263 -6.29 -12.45 -10.27
C GLU A 263 -7.72 -12.95 -10.51
N PHE A 264 -7.91 -13.73 -11.56
CA PHE A 264 -9.17 -14.40 -11.86
C PHE A 264 -8.98 -15.90 -11.90
N GLN A 265 -9.99 -16.60 -11.42
CA GLN A 265 -10.06 -18.04 -11.55
C GLN A 265 -11.04 -18.39 -12.68
N LEU A 266 -10.56 -19.02 -13.75
CA LEU A 266 -11.33 -19.20 -14.99
C LEU A 266 -12.05 -20.55 -15.08
N ASN A 267 -11.45 -21.64 -14.61
CA ASN A 267 -12.04 -22.98 -14.73
C ASN A 267 -13.01 -23.30 -13.58
N ASP A 268 -13.97 -24.19 -13.80
CA ASP A 268 -14.82 -24.69 -12.70
C ASP A 268 -14.73 -26.21 -12.61
N VAL A 269 -15.13 -26.75 -11.46
CA VAL A 269 -15.23 -28.20 -11.26
C VAL A 269 -16.08 -28.79 -12.40
N PRO A 270 -15.62 -29.86 -13.08
CA PRO A 270 -14.55 -30.78 -12.72
C PRO A 270 -13.14 -30.41 -13.23
N ASP A 271 -12.98 -29.35 -14.01
CA ASP A 271 -11.68 -28.92 -14.51
C ASP A 271 -10.84 -28.33 -13.37
N PHE A 272 -9.54 -28.57 -13.41
CA PHE A 272 -8.63 -28.04 -12.40
C PHE A 272 -8.50 -26.51 -12.50
N PRO A 273 -8.12 -25.83 -11.39
CA PRO A 273 -8.02 -24.37 -11.37
C PRO A 273 -7.09 -23.83 -12.45
N PHE A 274 -7.55 -22.76 -13.08
CA PHE A 274 -6.78 -21.94 -14.01
C PHE A 274 -6.81 -20.51 -13.48
N TRP A 275 -5.64 -19.99 -13.16
CA TRP A 275 -5.40 -18.66 -12.64
C TRP A 275 -4.94 -17.76 -13.77
N PHE A 276 -5.58 -16.61 -13.87
CA PHE A 276 -5.28 -15.56 -14.83
C PHE A 276 -4.98 -14.29 -14.05
N THR A 277 -3.71 -13.89 -14.06
CA THR A 277 -3.21 -12.81 -13.22
C THR A 277 -2.64 -11.70 -14.10
N PRO A 278 -3.42 -10.64 -14.38
CA PRO A 278 -2.86 -9.44 -15.00
C PRO A 278 -1.69 -8.90 -14.15
N GLY A 279 -0.61 -8.44 -14.80
CA GLY A 279 0.53 -7.88 -14.09
C GLY A 279 0.11 -6.74 -13.16
N GLN A 280 -0.80 -5.88 -13.62
CA GLN A 280 -1.50 -4.91 -12.78
C GLN A 280 -2.79 -4.42 -13.42
N PHE A 281 -3.69 -3.91 -12.59
CA PHE A 281 -4.66 -2.90 -13.03
C PHE A 281 -4.16 -1.50 -12.67
N THR A 282 -4.20 -0.60 -13.63
CA THR A 282 -3.94 0.83 -13.46
C THR A 282 -5.23 1.59 -13.60
N GLY A 283 -5.42 2.62 -12.79
CA GLY A 283 -6.61 3.45 -12.93
C GLY A 283 -6.45 4.86 -12.39
N ASN A 284 -7.44 5.67 -12.73
CA ASN A 284 -7.60 7.00 -12.16
C ASN A 284 -9.08 7.31 -11.92
N VAL A 285 -9.35 7.99 -10.82
CA VAL A 285 -10.67 8.45 -10.44
C VAL A 285 -10.59 9.93 -10.10
N ILE A 286 -11.50 10.71 -10.67
CA ILE A 286 -11.71 12.10 -10.30
C ILE A 286 -13.04 12.16 -9.55
N LEU A 287 -13.00 12.53 -8.27
CA LEU A 287 -14.16 12.54 -7.40
C LEU A 287 -14.10 13.71 -6.42
N SER A 288 -15.27 14.11 -5.93
CA SER A 288 -15.40 15.14 -4.91
C SER A 288 -14.78 14.66 -3.60
N LYS A 289 -14.28 15.60 -2.78
CA LYS A 289 -13.59 15.26 -1.51
C LYS A 289 -14.48 14.56 -0.48
N ASP A 290 -15.80 14.63 -0.63
CA ASP A 290 -16.81 13.95 0.18
C ASP A 290 -17.37 12.66 -0.47
N ALA A 291 -16.91 12.34 -1.68
CA ALA A 291 -17.38 11.25 -2.54
C ALA A 291 -18.88 11.30 -2.89
N SER A 292 -19.49 12.49 -2.89
CA SER A 292 -20.85 12.69 -3.40
C SER A 292 -20.94 12.68 -4.93
N HIS A 293 -19.86 13.06 -5.62
CA HIS A 293 -19.79 13.13 -7.08
C HIS A 293 -18.52 12.45 -7.61
N VAL A 294 -18.66 11.66 -8.68
CA VAL A 294 -17.55 11.06 -9.45
C VAL A 294 -17.58 11.64 -10.85
N ARG A 295 -16.56 12.44 -11.17
CA ARG A 295 -16.41 13.11 -12.46
C ARG A 295 -15.96 12.15 -13.55
N HIS A 296 -15.03 11.25 -13.22
CA HIS A 296 -14.39 10.35 -14.17
C HIS A 296 -13.87 9.11 -13.44
N PHE A 297 -14.01 7.95 -14.07
CA PHE A 297 -13.40 6.71 -13.59
C PHE A 297 -12.85 5.91 -14.77
N HIS A 298 -11.60 5.45 -14.62
CA HIS A 298 -10.97 4.54 -15.57
C HIS A 298 -10.11 3.52 -14.83
N LEU A 299 -10.24 2.25 -15.20
CA LEU A 299 -9.49 1.11 -14.68
C LEU A 299 -9.12 0.23 -15.88
N TYR A 300 -7.85 -0.11 -16.08
CA TYR A 300 -7.43 -0.90 -17.23
C TYR A 300 -6.18 -1.74 -16.92
N VAL A 301 -5.99 -2.83 -17.66
CA VAL A 301 -4.71 -3.56 -17.72
C VAL A 301 -3.81 -2.88 -18.75
N PRO A 302 -2.62 -2.37 -18.37
CA PRO A 302 -1.69 -1.79 -19.33
C PRO A 302 -1.27 -2.78 -20.42
N ASN A 303 -1.17 -2.30 -21.66
CA ASN A 303 -0.88 -3.11 -22.84
C ASN A 303 0.32 -2.58 -23.64
N ASP A 304 1.13 -1.70 -23.02
CA ASP A 304 2.35 -1.11 -23.55
C ASP A 304 3.51 -2.12 -23.61
N ARG A 305 3.40 -3.23 -22.88
CA ARG A 305 4.37 -4.33 -22.86
C ARG A 305 3.93 -5.47 -23.77
N SER A 306 4.90 -6.25 -24.26
CA SER A 306 4.64 -7.41 -25.13
C SER A 306 3.91 -8.55 -24.42
N LEU A 307 3.99 -8.61 -23.10
CA LEU A 307 3.37 -9.61 -22.24
C LEU A 307 2.91 -8.88 -20.97
N ASN A 308 1.71 -9.18 -20.49
CA ASN A 308 1.07 -8.44 -19.40
C ASN A 308 0.13 -9.29 -18.52
N VAL A 309 0.10 -10.61 -18.73
CA VAL A 309 -0.71 -11.54 -17.95
C VAL A 309 0.11 -12.80 -17.67
N ASP A 310 0.19 -13.15 -16.39
CA ASP A 310 0.64 -14.46 -15.92
C ASP A 310 -0.52 -15.45 -15.90
N MET A 311 -0.25 -16.70 -16.25
CA MET A 311 -1.22 -17.79 -16.22
C MET A 311 -0.63 -19.01 -15.56
N GLU A 312 -1.33 -19.53 -14.55
CA GLU A 312 -0.96 -20.76 -13.87
C GLU A 312 -2.15 -21.71 -13.88
N TRP A 313 -1.94 -22.98 -14.17
CA TRP A 313 -3.03 -23.95 -14.05
C TRP A 313 -2.57 -25.29 -13.54
N LEU A 314 -3.45 -25.91 -12.79
CA LEU A 314 -3.25 -27.28 -12.33
C LEU A 314 -3.70 -28.25 -13.43
N TYR A 315 -2.98 -29.37 -13.56
CA TYR A 315 -3.36 -30.47 -14.46
C TYR A 315 -3.44 -31.82 -13.73
N GLY A 316 -3.45 -31.78 -12.40
CA GLY A 316 -3.68 -32.94 -11.54
C GLY A 316 -3.92 -32.53 -10.09
N ALA A 317 -4.25 -33.50 -9.24
CA ALA A 317 -4.65 -33.25 -7.85
C ALA A 317 -3.50 -32.85 -6.89
N SER A 318 -2.24 -32.99 -7.30
CA SER A 318 -1.06 -32.63 -6.49
C SER A 318 -0.58 -31.22 -6.85
N GLU A 319 -0.59 -30.29 -5.88
CA GLU A 319 -0.18 -28.90 -6.09
C GLU A 319 1.33 -28.72 -6.33
N SER A 320 2.18 -29.64 -5.85
CA SER A 320 3.64 -29.48 -5.87
C SER A 320 4.32 -29.97 -7.15
N SER A 321 3.63 -30.73 -8.00
CA SER A 321 4.22 -31.36 -9.19
C SER A 321 3.38 -31.21 -10.46
N ASN A 322 2.16 -30.68 -10.36
CA ASN A 322 1.20 -30.67 -11.46
C ASN A 322 0.68 -29.26 -11.76
N MET A 323 1.57 -28.28 -11.74
CA MET A 323 1.30 -26.89 -12.11
C MET A 323 2.07 -26.54 -13.37
N GLU A 324 1.37 -25.97 -14.34
CA GLU A 324 1.99 -25.31 -15.49
C GLU A 324 1.91 -23.80 -15.30
N VAL A 325 2.92 -23.12 -15.83
CA VAL A 325 2.98 -21.66 -15.89
C VAL A 325 3.22 -21.22 -17.33
N ASP A 326 2.60 -20.12 -17.73
CA ASP A 326 2.86 -19.46 -19.00
C ASP A 326 2.49 -17.97 -18.90
N ILE A 327 2.99 -17.18 -19.82
CA ILE A 327 2.76 -15.74 -19.88
C ILE A 327 2.17 -15.39 -21.25
N GLY A 328 1.27 -14.42 -21.29
CA GLY A 328 0.63 -14.00 -22.54
C GLY A 328 0.34 -12.51 -22.62
N TYR A 329 -0.19 -12.14 -23.78
CA TYR A 329 -0.58 -10.78 -24.11
C TYR A 329 -2.10 -10.64 -24.18
N LEU A 330 -2.62 -9.77 -23.31
CA LEU A 330 -3.99 -9.31 -23.27
C LEU A 330 -4.09 -7.92 -23.91
N PRO A 331 -4.71 -7.78 -25.09
CA PRO A 331 -4.74 -6.50 -25.79
C PRO A 331 -5.58 -5.43 -25.09
N GLN A 332 -6.70 -5.81 -24.46
CA GLN A 332 -7.60 -4.87 -23.82
C GLN A 332 -8.40 -5.53 -22.69
N LEU A 333 -8.40 -4.88 -21.53
CA LEU A 333 -9.33 -5.15 -20.43
C LEU A 333 -9.48 -3.85 -19.62
N GLU A 334 -10.61 -3.15 -19.79
CA GLU A 334 -10.82 -1.83 -19.20
C GLU A 334 -12.28 -1.58 -18.76
N LEU A 335 -12.45 -0.83 -17.67
CA LEU A 335 -13.70 -0.21 -17.25
C LEU A 335 -13.55 1.30 -17.41
N GLN A 336 -14.53 1.92 -18.04
CA GLN A 336 -14.55 3.36 -18.26
C GLN A 336 -15.92 3.93 -17.93
N SER A 337 -15.95 5.06 -17.22
CA SER A 337 -17.19 5.81 -17.02
C SER A 337 -17.71 6.37 -18.33
N THR A 338 -18.99 6.16 -18.64
CA THR A 338 -19.63 6.74 -19.84
C THR A 338 -19.79 8.25 -19.74
N GLY A 339 -19.79 8.76 -18.52
CA GLY A 339 -19.82 10.17 -18.18
C GLY A 339 -19.73 10.35 -16.67
N PRO A 340 -19.86 11.58 -16.18
CA PRO A 340 -19.92 11.90 -14.76
C PRO A 340 -21.11 11.23 -14.06
N SER A 341 -21.00 11.04 -12.75
CA SER A 341 -22.15 10.61 -11.95
C SER A 341 -23.24 11.67 -12.00
N THR A 342 -24.48 11.21 -11.94
CA THR A 342 -25.67 12.05 -12.09
C THR A 342 -26.72 11.62 -11.09
N PRO A 343 -27.50 12.56 -10.53
CA PRO A 343 -28.54 12.23 -9.56
C PRO A 343 -29.63 11.34 -10.18
N SER A 344 -30.24 10.50 -9.35
CA SER A 344 -31.34 9.61 -9.76
C SER A 344 -32.65 10.38 -10.00
N VAL A 345 -32.82 11.52 -9.34
CA VAL A 345 -33.96 12.44 -9.47
C VAL A 345 -33.42 13.86 -9.64
N ILE A 346 -33.83 14.54 -10.70
CA ILE A 346 -33.49 15.95 -10.92
C ILE A 346 -34.72 16.78 -10.53
N MET A 347 -34.54 17.72 -9.61
CA MET A 347 -35.59 18.64 -9.15
C MET A 347 -35.31 20.08 -9.61
N ASP A 348 -36.35 20.88 -9.84
CA ASP A 348 -36.24 22.32 -10.07
C ASP A 348 -36.02 23.09 -8.75
N GLU A 349 -35.80 24.40 -8.85
CA GLU A 349 -35.61 25.29 -7.69
C GLU A 349 -36.84 25.32 -6.76
N GLU A 350 -38.02 24.95 -7.29
CA GLU A 350 -39.29 24.85 -6.59
C GLU A 350 -39.57 23.45 -6.00
N GLY A 351 -38.68 22.46 -6.21
CA GLY A 351 -38.80 21.09 -5.71
C GLY A 351 -39.69 20.15 -6.55
N ASN A 352 -40.09 20.56 -7.76
CA ASN A 352 -40.77 19.69 -8.71
C ASN A 352 -39.76 18.83 -9.47
N ILE A 353 -40.18 17.63 -9.85
CA ILE A 353 -39.33 16.66 -10.52
C ILE A 353 -39.24 17.01 -12.00
N ILE A 354 -38.06 17.45 -12.45
CA ILE A 354 -37.77 17.77 -13.86
C ILE A 354 -37.53 16.49 -14.65
N ASP A 355 -36.79 15.53 -14.07
CA ASP A 355 -36.45 14.29 -14.76
C ASP A 355 -36.34 13.13 -13.77
N ARG A 356 -37.01 12.03 -14.14
CA ARG A 356 -36.88 10.70 -13.53
C ARG A 356 -36.40 9.80 -14.64
N ARG A 357 -35.36 9.01 -14.37
CA ARG A 357 -34.77 8.07 -15.33
C ARG A 357 -35.67 6.85 -15.62
N ASP A 358 -36.98 7.07 -15.74
CA ASP A 358 -38.00 6.17 -16.28
C ASP A 358 -38.24 6.50 -17.77
N GLY A 359 -37.18 6.37 -18.58
CA GLY A 359 -37.21 6.08 -20.03
C GLY A 359 -38.05 6.94 -20.99
N SER A 360 -38.56 8.12 -20.61
CA SER A 360 -39.53 8.89 -21.43
C SER A 360 -39.10 10.32 -21.79
N SER A 361 -37.94 10.77 -21.33
CA SER A 361 -37.38 12.12 -21.53
C SER A 361 -36.05 12.07 -22.30
N GLU A 362 -35.76 13.11 -23.09
CA GLU A 362 -34.44 13.31 -23.68
C GLU A 362 -33.39 13.51 -22.56
N PRO A 363 -32.22 12.86 -22.64
CA PRO A 363 -31.24 12.92 -21.56
C PRO A 363 -30.70 14.34 -21.40
N ILE A 364 -30.84 14.90 -20.20
CA ILE A 364 -30.26 16.20 -19.85
C ILE A 364 -28.73 16.11 -20.02
N GLN A 365 -28.19 16.90 -20.94
CA GLN A 365 -26.75 16.99 -21.16
C GLN A 365 -26.13 17.94 -20.14
N PHE A 366 -25.52 17.39 -19.10
CA PHE A 366 -24.77 18.17 -18.13
C PHE A 366 -23.49 18.72 -18.76
N VAL A 367 -23.40 20.05 -18.87
CA VAL A 367 -22.14 20.75 -19.15
C VAL A 367 -21.53 21.06 -17.80
N PHE A 368 -20.33 20.56 -17.57
CA PHE A 368 -19.61 20.84 -16.34
C PHE A 368 -18.33 21.60 -16.69
N GLU A 369 -17.95 22.48 -15.77
CA GLU A 369 -16.76 23.31 -15.90
C GLU A 369 -15.48 22.48 -15.89
N GLU A 370 -14.44 23.01 -16.52
CA GLU A 370 -13.10 22.45 -16.45
C GLU A 370 -12.56 22.56 -15.02
N ILE A 371 -11.93 21.50 -14.53
CA ILE A 371 -11.38 21.48 -13.18
C ILE A 371 -10.05 22.23 -13.19
N HIS A 372 -9.96 23.32 -12.43
CA HIS A 372 -8.71 23.98 -12.13
C HIS A 372 -8.01 23.34 -10.93
N TRP A 373 -6.86 22.70 -11.18
CA TRP A 373 -6.05 22.07 -10.14
C TRP A 373 -5.22 23.12 -9.39
N THR A 374 -5.28 23.11 -8.07
CA THR A 374 -4.46 24.00 -7.22
C THR A 374 -3.06 23.42 -7.03
N SER A 375 -2.93 22.10 -7.06
CA SER A 375 -1.66 21.39 -7.00
C SER A 375 -1.76 20.10 -7.81
N GLU A 376 -0.71 19.77 -8.56
CA GLU A 376 -0.63 18.53 -9.32
C GLU A 376 0.80 18.03 -9.51
N ILE A 377 0.93 16.72 -9.69
CA ILE A 377 2.14 16.04 -10.16
C ILE A 377 1.87 15.33 -11.49
N SER A 378 2.94 15.01 -12.21
CA SER A 378 2.84 14.25 -13.45
C SER A 378 2.35 12.82 -13.20
N ARG A 379 1.72 12.21 -14.22
CA ARG A 379 1.30 10.81 -14.15
C ARG A 379 2.50 9.87 -13.94
N GLN A 380 3.66 10.18 -14.54
CA GLN A 380 4.87 9.37 -14.34
C GLN A 380 5.36 9.44 -12.89
N GLU A 381 5.36 10.62 -12.28
CA GLU A 381 5.78 10.77 -10.89
C GLU A 381 4.82 10.05 -9.94
N ALA A 382 3.51 10.16 -10.17
CA ALA A 382 2.52 9.46 -9.37
C ALA A 382 2.67 7.93 -9.51
N ALA A 383 2.88 7.43 -10.73
CA ALA A 383 3.18 6.01 -10.98
C ALA A 383 4.46 5.56 -10.27
N ARG A 384 5.52 6.36 -10.31
CA ARG A 384 6.78 6.08 -9.59
C ARG A 384 6.55 5.99 -8.07
N ARG A 385 5.70 6.85 -7.50
CA ARG A 385 5.37 6.80 -6.06
C ARG A 385 4.55 5.56 -5.69
N LEU A 386 3.59 5.16 -6.55
CA LEU A 386 2.86 3.90 -6.40
C LEU A 386 3.83 2.70 -6.44
N ASP A 387 4.73 2.69 -7.42
CA ASP A 387 5.78 1.68 -7.60
C ASP A 387 6.65 1.53 -6.35
N VAL A 388 7.16 2.65 -5.80
CA VAL A 388 7.99 2.63 -4.59
C VAL A 388 7.22 2.14 -3.35
N THR A 389 5.90 2.36 -3.32
CA THR A 389 5.04 1.93 -2.20
C THR A 389 4.81 0.41 -2.25
N LEU A 390 4.58 -0.14 -3.44
CA LEU A 390 4.45 -1.59 -3.66
C LEU A 390 5.79 -2.31 -3.58
N TYR A 391 6.84 -1.68 -4.09
CA TYR A 391 8.18 -2.23 -4.22
C TYR A 391 9.20 -1.29 -3.56
N PRO A 392 9.43 -1.41 -2.24
CA PRO A 392 10.39 -0.57 -1.54
C PRO A 392 11.80 -0.59 -2.13
N PHE A 393 12.20 -1.67 -2.82
CA PHE A 393 13.49 -1.76 -3.52
C PHE A 393 13.60 -0.81 -4.72
N LYS A 394 12.49 -0.37 -5.33
CA LYS A 394 12.47 0.66 -6.39
C LYS A 394 12.85 2.07 -5.91
N LYS A 395 13.12 2.25 -4.61
CA LYS A 395 13.79 3.47 -4.09
C LYS A 395 15.22 3.60 -4.63
N VAL A 396 15.85 2.49 -4.99
CA VAL A 396 17.18 2.49 -5.59
C VAL A 396 17.04 2.75 -7.08
N SER A 397 17.84 3.70 -7.60
CA SER A 397 17.90 3.96 -9.04
C SER A 397 18.65 2.83 -9.74
N TYR A 398 17.94 2.09 -10.57
CA TYR A 398 18.54 1.11 -11.48
C TYR A 398 19.03 1.82 -12.73
N LEU A 399 20.31 1.65 -13.04
CA LEU A 399 20.95 2.20 -14.23
C LEU A 399 21.30 1.07 -15.19
N PRO A 400 21.27 1.31 -16.51
CA PRO A 400 21.90 0.41 -17.48
C PRO A 400 23.35 0.11 -17.07
N PHE A 401 23.82 -1.10 -17.39
CA PHE A 401 25.12 -1.59 -16.92
C PHE A 401 26.25 -0.57 -17.16
N SER A 402 26.38 -0.03 -18.38
CA SER A 402 27.43 0.95 -18.71
C SER A 402 27.31 2.24 -17.88
N GLU A 403 26.11 2.79 -17.73
CA GLU A 403 25.87 4.03 -16.97
C GLU A 403 26.13 3.83 -15.47
N ALA A 404 25.87 2.63 -14.95
CA ALA A 404 26.16 2.30 -13.56
C ALA A 404 27.67 2.39 -13.26
N PHE A 405 28.53 1.94 -14.18
CA PHE A 405 29.99 2.05 -14.02
C PHE A 405 30.48 3.49 -14.14
N GLU A 406 29.97 4.26 -15.11
CA GLU A 406 30.32 5.68 -15.26
C GLU A 406 29.94 6.47 -13.99
N ARG A 407 28.74 6.21 -13.45
CA ARG A 407 28.26 6.84 -12.22
C ARG A 407 29.07 6.42 -11.01
N ALA A 408 29.43 5.14 -10.91
CA ALA A 408 30.24 4.61 -9.82
C ALA A 408 31.65 5.21 -9.82
N GLU A 409 32.27 5.37 -11.00
CA GLU A 409 33.56 6.05 -11.15
C GLU A 409 33.46 7.53 -10.72
N ALA A 410 32.45 8.26 -11.21
CA ALA A 410 32.23 9.65 -10.87
C ALA A 410 31.98 9.87 -9.36
N GLU A 411 31.23 8.97 -8.72
CA GLU A 411 30.94 9.02 -7.29
C GLU A 411 32.00 8.34 -6.40
N LYS A 412 33.04 7.74 -6.99
CA LYS A 412 34.03 6.90 -6.28
C LYS A 412 33.40 5.80 -5.43
N LYS A 413 32.37 5.13 -5.98
CA LYS A 413 31.65 4.03 -5.35
C LYS A 413 31.92 2.72 -6.09
N LEU A 414 31.61 1.59 -5.42
CA LEU A 414 31.63 0.27 -6.04
C LEU A 414 30.27 -0.02 -6.69
N VAL A 415 30.27 -0.78 -7.78
CA VAL A 415 29.05 -1.32 -8.39
C VAL A 415 28.70 -2.64 -7.70
N HIS A 416 27.49 -2.73 -7.15
CA HIS A 416 26.92 -3.99 -6.68
C HIS A 416 25.96 -4.53 -7.75
N SER A 417 26.22 -5.75 -8.23
CA SER A 417 25.40 -6.39 -9.26
C SER A 417 24.59 -7.52 -8.67
N ILE A 418 23.30 -7.57 -9.01
CA ILE A 418 22.36 -8.64 -8.61
C ILE A 418 21.82 -9.25 -9.90
N LEU A 419 22.03 -10.56 -10.06
CA LEU A 419 21.45 -11.33 -11.16
C LEU A 419 20.14 -11.96 -10.69
N LEU A 420 19.05 -11.68 -11.40
CA LEU A 420 17.72 -12.19 -11.11
C LEU A 420 17.22 -13.01 -12.29
N TRP A 421 16.52 -14.10 -11.97
CA TRP A 421 15.81 -14.93 -12.94
C TRP A 421 14.33 -14.52 -12.93
N GLY A 422 14.05 -13.27 -13.29
CA GLY A 422 12.73 -12.64 -13.22
C GLY A 422 12.81 -11.13 -13.44
N ALA A 423 11.68 -10.51 -13.74
CA ALA A 423 11.62 -9.07 -13.92
C ALA A 423 11.56 -8.35 -12.55
N LEU A 424 12.11 -7.13 -12.49
CA LEU A 424 12.02 -6.24 -11.31
C LEU A 424 10.75 -5.36 -11.33
N ASP A 425 9.84 -5.69 -12.24
CA ASP A 425 8.59 -5.01 -12.50
C ASP A 425 7.51 -6.01 -12.94
N ASP A 426 6.29 -5.51 -13.06
CA ASP A 426 5.09 -6.33 -13.14
C ASP A 426 4.80 -6.74 -14.59
N GLN A 427 5.77 -7.39 -15.24
CA GLN A 427 5.56 -7.96 -16.59
C GLN A 427 4.49 -9.08 -16.54
N SER A 428 4.46 -9.77 -15.41
CA SER A 428 3.60 -10.89 -15.00
C SER A 428 4.23 -11.36 -13.67
N CYS A 429 3.45 -11.88 -12.72
CA CYS A 429 3.98 -12.23 -11.38
C CYS A 429 5.17 -13.21 -11.44
#